data_AF-A0A969W2U2-F1
#
_entry.id   AF-A0A969W2U2-F1
#
_cell.length_a   1.000
_cell.length_b   1.000
_cell.length_c   1.000
_cell.angle_alpha   90.00
_cell.angle_beta   90.00
_cell.angle_gamma   90.00
#
_symmetry.space_group_name_H-M   'P 1'
#
loop_
_entity.id
_entity.type
_entity.pdbx_description
1 polymer ?
#
loop_
_entity_poly.entity_id
_entity_poly.type
_entity_poly.pdbx_seq_one_letter_code
_entity_poly.pdbx_strand_id
1 'polypeptide(L)' 'MPRKEQGWITFQASDEEKQLLELYCQQTQRTKTEVLRELLRSLKRRLRGSTEAT' A
#
# COMPACT_ATOMS: atom_id res chain seq x y z
N MET A 1 -0.13 4.68 25.58
CA MET A 1 -0.81 4.52 24.27
C MET A 1 -0.46 3.15 23.71
N PRO A 2 -1.43 2.33 23.26
CA PRO A 2 -1.11 1.00 22.76
C PRO A 2 -0.25 1.17 21.52
N ARG A 3 1.02 0.74 21.62
CA ARG A 3 1.94 0.74 20.49
C ARG A 3 1.39 -0.29 19.51
N LYS A 4 0.63 0.15 18.51
CA LYS A 4 0.24 -0.72 17.38
C LYS A 4 1.53 -1.33 16.86
N GLU A 5 1.67 -2.65 17.00
CA GLU A 5 2.85 -3.37 16.53
C GLU A 5 2.98 -3.13 15.03
N GLN A 6 3.94 -2.28 14.64
CA GLN A 6 4.29 -2.06 13.24
C GLN A 6 5.38 -3.05 12.89
N GLY A 7 5.07 -4.01 12.02
CA GLY A 7 6.02 -4.96 11.47
C GLY A 7 6.53 -4.52 10.09
N TRP A 8 7.75 -4.96 9.75
CA TRP A 8 8.28 -4.83 8.40
C TRP A 8 7.58 -5.81 7.45
N ILE A 9 7.29 -5.36 6.23
CA ILE A 9 6.80 -6.20 5.14
C ILE A 9 7.82 -6.16 4.02
N THR A 10 8.30 -7.34 3.62
CA THR A 10 9.10 -7.53 2.42
C THR A 10 8.25 -8.27 1.40
N PHE A 11 8.27 -7.82 0.15
CA PHE A 11 7.58 -8.48 -0.95
C PHE A 11 8.50 -8.52 -2.16
N GLN A 12 8.27 -9.50 -3.02
CA GLN A 12 8.94 -9.59 -4.31
C GLN A 12 8.18 -8.72 -5.31
N ALA A 13 8.93 -7.97 -6.11
CA ALA A 13 8.43 -7.15 -7.20
C ALA A 13 9.39 -7.28 -8.36
N SER A 14 8.87 -7.20 -9.58
CA SER A 14 9.70 -7.09 -10.78
C SER A 14 10.48 -5.77 -10.77
N ASP A 15 11.52 -5.66 -11.59
CA ASP A 15 12.28 -4.41 -11.67
C ASP A 15 11.44 -3.28 -12.26
N GLU A 16 10.52 -3.60 -13.17
CA GLU A 16 9.53 -2.65 -13.73
C GLU A 16 8.60 -2.10 -12.63
N GLU A 17 8.08 -2.98 -11.76
CA GLU A 17 7.22 -2.57 -10.64
C GLU A 17 7.98 -1.71 -9.62
N LYS A 18 9.25 -2.02 -9.35
CA LYS A 18 10.11 -1.19 -8.49
C LYS A 18 10.33 0.19 -9.09
N GLN A 19 10.70 0.25 -10.37
CA GLN A 19 10.92 1.52 -11.08
C GLN A 19 9.66 2.38 -11.09
N LEU A 20 8.50 1.77 -11.35
CA LEU A 20 7.21 2.45 -11.29
C LEU A 20 6.93 3.02 -9.90
N LEU A 21 7.15 2.23 -8.84
CA LEU A 21 6.93 2.69 -7.46
C LEU A 21 7.86 3.85 -7.10
N GLU A 22 9.14 3.79 -7.50
CA GLU A 22 10.11 4.86 -7.30
C GLU A 22 9.68 6.16 -8.00
N LEU A 23 9.33 6.07 -9.28
CA LEU A 23 8.89 7.22 -10.07
C LEU A 23 7.65 7.87 -9.45
N TYR A 24 6.67 7.06 -9.04
CA TYR A 24 5.47 7.55 -8.38
C TYR A 24 5.79 8.25 -7.05
N CYS A 25 6.69 7.69 -6.25
CA CYS A 25 7.15 8.31 -5.01
C CYS A 25 7.81 9.67 -5.26
N GLN A 26 8.66 9.77 -6.29
CA GLN A 26 9.33 11.03 -6.67
C GLN A 26 8.32 12.10 -7.13
N GLN A 27 7.39 11.74 -8.01
CA GLN A 27 6.39 12.66 -8.55
C GLN A 27 5.42 13.18 -7.47
N THR A 28 5.04 12.32 -6.52
CA THR A 28 4.07 12.68 -5.48
C THR A 28 4.72 13.21 -4.20
N GLN A 29 6.07 13.19 -4.11
CA GLN A 29 6.83 13.48 -2.88
C GLN A 29 6.40 12.60 -1.69
N ARG A 30 6.04 11.34 -1.96
CA ARG A 30 5.58 10.39 -0.94
C ARG A 30 6.59 9.27 -0.76
N THR A 31 6.61 8.69 0.44
CA THR A 31 7.43 7.51 0.71
C THR A 31 6.73 6.23 0.24
N LYS A 32 7.51 5.21 -0.12
CA LYS A 32 6.99 3.87 -0.49
C LYS A 32 6.03 3.33 0.56
N THR A 33 6.35 3.52 1.84
CA THR A 33 5.50 3.10 2.96
C THR A 33 4.15 3.80 2.97
N GLU A 34 4.08 5.10 2.68
CA GLU A 34 2.82 5.83 2.60
C GLU A 34 1.95 5.36 1.44
N VAL A 35 2.56 5.18 0.27
CA VAL A 35 1.90 4.68 -0.94
C VAL A 35 1.31 3.29 -0.68
N LEU A 36 2.11 2.37 -0.14
CA LEU A 36 1.66 1.01 0.20
C LEU A 36 0.59 1.01 1.30
N ARG A 37 0.72 1.84 2.34
CA ARG A 37 -0.33 1.98 3.38
C ARG A 37 -1.64 2.47 2.81
N GLU A 38 -1.60 3.41 1.88
CA GLU A 38 -2.81 3.89 1.21
C GLU A 38 -3.44 2.82 0.34
N LEU A 39 -2.63 2.09 -0.43
CA LEU A 39 -3.09 0.95 -1.21
C LEU A 39 -3.80 -0.06 -0.30
N LEU A 40 -3.18 -0.48 0.81
CA LEU A 40 -3.79 -1.40 1.79
C LEU A 40 -5.11 -0.87 2.37
N ARG A 41 -5.22 0.44 2.65
CA ARG A 41 -6.48 1.05 3.11
C ARG A 41 -7.55 1.04 2.03
N SER A 42 -7.16 1.24 0.76
CA SER A 42 -8.08 1.14 -0.37
C SER A 42 -8.58 -0.29 -0.58
N LEU A 43 -7.73 -1.30 -0.35
CA LEU A 43 -8.11 -2.71 -0.38
C LEU A 43 -9.17 -3.01 0.68
N LYS A 44 -9.03 -2.46 1.90
CA LYS A 44 -10.06 -2.60 2.94
C LYS A 44 -11.42 -2.06 2.49
N ARG A 45 -11.45 -0.94 1.74
CA ARG A 45 -12.70 -0.40 1.19
C ARG A 45 -13.27 -1.31 0.11
N ARG A 46 -12.44 -1.82 -0.79
CA ARG A 46 -12.86 -2.77 -1.84
C ARG A 46 -13.44 -4.05 -1.25
N LEU A 47 -12.78 -4.61 -0.23
CA LEU A 47 -13.24 -5.83 0.44
C LEU A 47 -14.61 -5.64 1.11
N ARG A 48 -14.85 -4.48 1.73
CA ARG A 48 -16.15 -4.17 2.36
C ARG A 48 -17.25 -3.90 1.32
N GLY A 49 -16.90 -3.32 0.17
CA GLY A 49 -17.83 -3.11 -0.93
C GLY A 49 -18.23 -4.39 -1.68
N SER A 50 -17.50 -5.50 -1.50
CA SER A 50 -17.85 -6.80 -2.09
C SER A 50 -18.79 -7.64 -1.22
N THR A 51 -19.07 -7.25 0.02
CA THR A 51 -19.91 -8.01 0.96
C THR A 51 -21.38 -7.57 1.03
N GLU A 52 -21.81 -6.60 0.21
CA GLU A 52 -23.21 -6.13 0.13
C GLU A 52 -23.86 -6.42 -1.24
N ALA A 53 -23.53 -7.58 -1.82
CA ALA A 53 -24.17 -8.07 -3.04
C ALA A 53 -24.41 -9.59 -2.97
N THR A 54 -25.15 -10.03 -1.95
CA THR A 54 -25.91 -11.30 -1.95
C THR A 54 -27.13 -11.15 -1.06
#